data_AF-A0A7W7ISE2-F1
#
_entry.id   AF-A0A7W7ISE2-F1
#
_cell.length_a   1.000
_cell.length_b   1.000
_cell.length_c   1.000
_cell.angle_alpha   90.00
_cell.angle_beta   90.00
_cell.angle_gamma   90.00
#
_symmetry.space_group_name_H-M   'P 1'
#
loop_
_entity.id
_entity.type
_entity.pdbx_description
1 polymer ?
#
loop_
_entity_poly.entity_id
_entity_poly.type
_entity_poly.pdbx_seq_one_letter_code
_entity_poly.pdbx_strand_id
1 'polypeptide(L)' 'MFGFRKARARLRLDAANRAFAAAYAARLAAEAEPITQTIGHTRAALQRARAEQMAAELAYAAVAPKPLHA' A
#
# COMPACT_ATOMS: atom_id res chain seq x y z
N MET A 1 -28.94 -5.93 46.88
CA MET A 1 -27.72 -5.17 46.48
C MET A 1 -26.87 -5.90 45.40
N PHE A 2 -27.49 -6.58 44.41
CA PHE A 2 -26.77 -7.43 43.42
C PHE A 2 -26.70 -6.85 41.99
N GLY A 3 -27.53 -5.86 41.64
CA GLY A 3 -27.57 -5.27 40.30
C GLY A 3 -26.31 -4.47 39.93
N PHE A 4 -25.74 -3.72 40.88
CA PHE A 4 -24.57 -2.87 40.66
C PHE A 4 -23.29 -3.65 40.33
N ARG A 5 -23.09 -4.84 40.93
CA ARG A 5 -21.92 -5.69 40.61
C ARG A 5 -21.99 -6.25 39.19
N LYS A 6 -23.19 -6.68 38.75
CA LYS A 6 -23.41 -7.15 37.37
C LYS A 6 -23.25 -6.03 36.34
N ALA A 7 -23.69 -4.81 36.64
CA ALA A 7 -23.51 -3.66 35.75
C ALA A 7 -22.02 -3.28 35.61
N ARG A 8 -21.28 -3.25 36.72
CA ARG A 8 -19.84 -2.96 36.72
C ARG A 8 -19.01 -4.02 36.00
N ALA A 9 -19.41 -5.29 36.08
CA ALA A 9 -18.77 -6.37 35.34
C ALA A 9 -18.96 -6.24 33.82
N ARG A 10 -20.18 -5.88 33.37
CA ARG A 10 -20.47 -5.64 31.95
C ARG A 10 -19.67 -4.47 31.38
N LEU A 11 -19.62 -3.35 32.09
CA LEU A 11 -18.81 -2.19 31.67
C LEU A 11 -17.32 -2.52 31.52
N ARG A 12 -16.78 -3.39 32.39
CA ARG A 12 -15.39 -3.85 32.29
C ARG A 12 -15.16 -4.76 31.08
N LEU A 13 -16.13 -5.62 30.77
CA LEU A 13 -16.09 -6.49 29.60
C LEU A 13 -16.13 -5.66 28.30
N ASP A 14 -17.02 -4.65 28.25
CA ASP A 14 -17.14 -3.75 27.10
C ASP A 14 -15.86 -2.93 26.89
N ALA A 15 -15.23 -2.47 27.97
CA ALA A 15 -13.95 -1.76 27.90
C ALA A 15 -12.82 -2.67 27.39
N ALA A 16 -12.76 -3.92 27.87
CA ALA A 16 -11.77 -4.90 27.39
C ALA A 16 -11.97 -5.25 25.91
N ASN A 17 -13.23 -5.41 25.48
CA ASN A 17 -13.56 -5.67 24.07
C ASN A 17 -13.18 -4.49 23.17
N ARG A 18 -13.41 -3.25 23.60
CA ARG A 18 -12.98 -2.06 22.85
C ARG A 18 -11.46 -1.95 22.78
N ALA A 19 -10.75 -2.23 23.88
CA ALA A 19 -9.29 -2.23 23.89
C ALA A 19 -8.72 -3.30 22.95
N PHE A 20 -9.31 -4.49 22.94
CA PHE A 20 -8.93 -5.56 22.02
C PHE A 20 -9.19 -5.18 20.56
N ALA A 21 -10.38 -4.64 20.26
CA ALA A 21 -10.72 -4.19 18.90
C ALA A 21 -9.78 -3.08 18.40
N ALA A 22 -9.42 -2.13 19.28
CA ALA A 22 -8.48 -1.06 18.95
C ALA A 22 -7.06 -1.59 18.70
N ALA A 23 -6.58 -2.51 19.55
CA ALA A 23 -5.27 -3.14 19.37
C ALA A 23 -5.21 -3.99 18.09
N TYR A 24 -6.29 -4.72 17.78
CA TYR A 24 -6.41 -5.50 16.56
C TYR A 24 -6.44 -4.61 15.31
N ALA A 25 -7.20 -3.51 15.33
CA ALA A 25 -7.23 -2.55 14.23
C ALA A 25 -5.87 -1.86 14.02
N ALA A 26 -5.18 -1.47 15.09
CA ALA A 26 -3.84 -0.90 15.02
C ALA A 26 -2.82 -1.87 14.43
N ARG A 27 -2.89 -3.15 14.82
CA ARG A 27 -2.05 -4.21 14.24
C ARG A 27 -2.34 -4.41 12.75
N LEU A 28 -3.61 -4.45 12.36
CA LEU A 28 -4.01 -4.59 10.97
C LEU A 28 -3.55 -3.41 10.11
N ALA A 29 -3.62 -2.19 10.64
CA ALA A 29 -3.13 -0.99 9.97
C ALA A 29 -1.61 -1.03 9.78
N ALA A 30 -0.86 -1.45 10.80
CA ALA A 30 0.60 -1.61 10.72
C ALA A 30 1.02 -2.69 9.70
N GLU A 31 0.24 -3.77 9.55
CA GLU A 31 0.48 -4.81 8.55
C GLU A 31 0.12 -4.36 7.12
N ALA A 32 -0.77 -3.38 6.95
CA ALA A 32 -1.19 -2.86 5.65
C ALA A 32 -0.21 -1.83 5.04
N GLU A 33 0.50 -1.05 5.86
CA GLU A 33 1.49 -0.07 5.40
C GLU A 33 2.68 -0.64 4.58
N PRO A 34 3.29 -1.80 4.90
CA PRO A 34 4.41 -2.31 4.11
C PRO A 34 3.99 -2.75 2.70
N ILE A 35 2.73 -3.16 2.51
CA ILE A 35 2.21 -3.64 1.23
C ILE A 35 2.03 -2.46 0.25
N THR A 36 1.50 -1.33 0.73
CA THR A 36 1.27 -0.15 -0.11
C THR A 36 2.58 0.51 -0.56
N GLN A 37 3.60 0.55 0.30
CA GLN A 37 4.92 1.07 -0.06
C GLN A 37 5.59 0.19 -1.14
N THR A 38 5.57 -1.13 -0.97
CA THR A 38 6.19 -2.08 -1.92
C THR A 38 5.55 -2.00 -3.31
N ILE A 39 4.22 -1.89 -3.38
CA ILE A 39 3.47 -1.74 -4.64
C ILE A 39 3.75 -0.37 -5.29
N GLY A 40 3.87 0.69 -4.50
CA GLY A 40 4.21 2.03 -4.99
C GLY A 40 5.60 2.08 -5.65
N HIS A 41 6.60 1.47 -5.01
CA HIS A 41 7.98 1.42 -5.54
C HIS A 41 8.08 0.62 -6.84
N THR A 42 7.39 -0.51 -6.93
CA THR A 42 7.38 -1.34 -8.15
C THR A 42 6.71 -0.63 -9.33
N ARG A 43 5.60 0.08 -9.09
CA ARG A 43 4.94 0.87 -10.15
C ARG A 43 5.81 2.02 -10.65
N ALA A 44 6.48 2.73 -9.75
CA ALA A 44 7.37 3.83 -10.11
C ALA A 44 8.59 3.34 -10.90
N ALA A 45 9.18 2.20 -10.51
CA ALA A 45 10.29 1.58 -11.23
C ALA A 45 9.88 1.16 -12.65
N LEU A 46 8.70 0.54 -12.80
CA LEU A 46 8.18 0.13 -14.10
C LEU A 46 7.93 1.32 -15.04
N GLN A 47 7.44 2.44 -14.52
CA GLN A 47 7.24 3.65 -15.33
C GLN A 47 8.56 4.26 -15.80
N ARG A 48 9.59 4.29 -14.95
CA ARG A 48 10.93 4.76 -15.36
C ARG A 48 11.52 3.87 -16.45
N ALA A 49 11.45 2.55 -16.29
CA ALA A 49 11.96 1.61 -17.29
C ALA A 49 11.26 1.78 -18.65
N ARG A 50 9.94 2.00 -18.68
CA ARG A 50 9.21 2.30 -19.93
C ARG A 50 9.63 3.63 -20.56
N ALA A 51 9.85 4.66 -19.74
CA ALA A 51 10.31 5.95 -20.25
C ALA A 51 11.73 5.86 -20.84
N GLU A 52 12.62 5.09 -20.20
CA GLU A 52 13.97 4.83 -20.70
C GLU A 52 13.94 4.04 -22.03
N GLN A 53 13.08 3.02 -22.14
CA GLN A 53 12.88 2.29 -23.40
C GLN A 53 12.37 3.20 -24.53
N MET A 54 11.36 4.03 -24.24
CA MET A 54 10.83 4.97 -25.23
C MET A 54 11.87 6.01 -25.65
N ALA A 55 12.68 6.50 -24.71
CA ALA A 55 13.78 7.42 -25.02
C ALA A 55 14.86 6.75 -25.90
N ALA A 56 15.18 5.48 -25.64
CA ALA A 56 16.12 4.71 -26.44
C ALA A 56 15.60 4.45 -27.86
N GLU A 57 14.31 4.11 -28.02
CA GLU A 57 13.68 3.93 -29.33
C GLU A 57 13.66 5.23 -30.14
N LEU A 58 13.34 6.36 -29.50
CA LEU A 58 13.39 7.68 -30.14
C LEU A 58 14.81 8.08 -30.54
N ALA A 59 15.80 7.83 -29.69
CA ALA A 59 17.20 8.08 -30.02
C ALA A 59 17.67 7.21 -31.20
N TYR A 60 17.26 5.94 -31.22
CA TYR A 60 17.54 5.04 -32.34
C TYR A 60 16.86 5.53 -33.63
N ALA A 61 15.59 5.92 -33.58
CA ALA A 61 14.88 6.45 -34.75
C ALA A 61 15.45 7.80 -35.25
N ALA A 62 16.01 8.61 -34.36
CA ALA A 62 16.66 9.87 -34.72
C ALA A 62 18.03 9.67 -35.39
N VAL A 63 18.73 8.58 -35.04
CA VAL A 63 20.05 8.23 -35.61
C VAL A 63 19.91 7.27 -36.79
N ALA A 64 18.80 6.54 -36.90
CA ALA A 64 18.56 5.61 -37.99
C ALA A 64 18.63 6.34 -39.33
N PRO A 65 19.49 5.89 -40.27
CA PRO A 65 19.56 6.48 -41.59
C PRO A 65 18.19 6.33 -42.25
N LYS A 66 17.67 7.43 -42.83
CA LYS A 66 16.48 7.36 -43.68
C LYS A 66 16.70 6.23 -44.70
N PRO A 67 15.71 5.35 -44.93
CA PRO A 67 15.84 4.37 -45.99
C PRO A 67 16.13 5.12 -47.29
N LEU A 68 17.30 4.86 -47.87
CA LEU A 68 17.57 5.18 -49.26
C LEU A 68 16.62 4.30 -50.06
N HIS A 69 15.45 4.83 -50.41
CA HIS A 69 14.61 4.21 -51.41
C HIS A 69 15.43 4.10 -52.70
N ALA A 70 15.55 2.87 -53.19
CA ALA A 70 16.16 2.48 -54.46
C ALA A 70 15.31 2.93 -55.66
#